data_AF-A0A7C8YRU9-F1
#
_entry.id   AF-A0A7C8YRU9-F1
#
_cell.length_a   1.000
_cell.length_b   1.000
_cell.length_c   1.000
_cell.angle_alpha   90.00
_cell.angle_beta   90.00
_cell.angle_gamma   90.00
#
_symmetry.space_group_name_H-M   'P 1'
#
loop_
_entity.id
_entity.type
_entity.pdbx_description
1 polymer ?
#
loop_
_entity_poly.entity_id
_entity_poly.type
_entity_poly.pdbx_seq_one_letter_code
_entity_poly.pdbx_strand_id
1 'polypeptide(L)'
;LSMFFQFFSSWLLLFILLTSYSGFAMPRVARLGRKLQLDQDIKSSSIPNTDVKIFYYSQTLDHFNYQPESYTTFKQKYMIYSKHWGGAKNNSPIFVYLGDEQPMEDDEIDSLILPDYAAQLKALVVIIEVIRLVMVYFAVSR
;
A
#
# COMPACT_ATOMS: atom_id res chain seq x y z
N LEU A 1 -30.33 48.67 -4.88
CA LEU A 1 -29.42 47.63 -5.42
C LEU A 1 -28.74 46.79 -4.34
N SER A 2 -28.23 47.37 -3.24
CA SER A 2 -27.54 46.59 -2.18
C SER A 2 -28.44 45.62 -1.42
N MET A 3 -29.68 46.02 -1.07
CA MET A 3 -30.63 45.11 -0.41
C MET A 3 -30.98 43.88 -1.28
N PHE A 4 -31.09 44.05 -2.60
CA PHE A 4 -31.37 42.95 -3.53
C PHE A 4 -30.24 41.91 -3.56
N PHE A 5 -28.99 42.35 -3.50
CA PHE A 5 -27.81 41.46 -3.42
C PHE A 5 -27.77 40.67 -2.11
N GLN A 6 -28.20 41.28 -1.01
CA GLN A 6 -28.19 40.66 0.32
C GLN A 6 -29.26 39.56 0.45
N PHE A 7 -30.42 39.73 -0.20
CA PHE A 7 -31.43 38.67 -0.29
C PHE A 7 -30.95 37.48 -1.12
N PHE A 8 -30.23 37.73 -2.23
CA PHE A 8 -29.67 36.66 -3.05
C PHE A 8 -28.59 35.84 -2.33
N SER A 9 -27.69 36.49 -1.57
CA SER A 9 -26.63 35.75 -0.85
C SER A 9 -27.19 34.89 0.28
N SER A 10 -28.24 35.35 0.96
CA SER A 10 -28.88 34.59 2.04
C SER A 10 -29.64 33.37 1.53
N TRP A 11 -30.26 33.47 0.35
CA TRP A 11 -30.91 32.34 -0.32
C TRP A 11 -29.91 31.32 -0.87
N LEU A 12 -28.76 31.77 -1.38
CA LEU A 12 -27.68 30.88 -1.83
C LEU A 12 -27.11 30.03 -0.70
N LEU A 13 -26.89 30.62 0.49
CA LEU A 13 -26.40 29.90 1.67
C LEU A 13 -27.40 28.86 2.17
N LEU A 14 -28.70 29.18 2.13
CA LEU A 14 -29.75 28.21 2.47
C LEU A 14 -29.75 27.04 1.47
N PHE A 15 -29.59 27.32 0.18
CA PHE A 15 -29.54 26.30 -0.87
C PHE A 15 -28.36 25.32 -0.68
N ILE A 16 -27.18 25.81 -0.29
CA ILE A 16 -26.01 24.96 -0.02
C ILE A 16 -26.27 24.04 1.19
N LEU A 17 -26.88 24.55 2.26
CA LEU A 17 -27.21 23.75 3.45
C LEU A 17 -28.23 22.65 3.14
N LEU A 18 -29.21 22.91 2.26
CA LEU A 18 -30.22 21.92 1.85
C LEU A 18 -29.68 20.81 0.93
N THR A 19 -28.58 21.03 0.21
CA THR A 19 -28.00 20.02 -0.71
C THR A 19 -27.11 18.97 -0.04
N SER A 20 -26.82 19.11 1.26
CA SER A 20 -25.96 18.17 2.00
C SER A 20 -26.76 17.15 2.81
N TYR A 21 -27.65 16.40 2.14
CA TYR A 21 -28.18 15.15 2.72
C TYR A 21 -28.60 14.16 1.62
N SER A 22 -27.67 13.78 0.75
CA SER A 22 -27.73 12.47 0.09
C SER A 22 -26.98 11.48 0.98
N GLY A 23 -27.73 10.74 1.79
CA GLY A 23 -27.21 9.56 2.46
C GLY A 23 -26.71 8.59 1.40
N PHE A 24 -25.39 8.57 1.16
CA PHE A 24 -24.79 7.50 0.39
C PHE A 24 -25.01 6.22 1.18
N ALA A 25 -25.96 5.40 0.73
CA ALA A 25 -26.01 4.01 1.12
C ALA A 25 -24.66 3.41 0.72
N MET A 26 -23.78 3.18 1.70
CA MET A 26 -22.54 2.46 1.45
C MET A 26 -22.92 1.13 0.80
N PRO A 27 -22.46 0.84 -0.43
CA PRO A 27 -22.68 -0.47 -0.99
C PRO A 27 -21.91 -1.45 -0.10
N ARG A 28 -22.66 -2.30 0.60
CA ARG A 28 -22.07 -3.41 1.36
C ARG A 28 -21.32 -4.25 0.34
N VAL A 29 -19.98 -4.20 0.37
CA VAL A 29 -19.13 -5.00 -0.50
C VAL A 29 -19.53 -6.46 -0.28
N ALA A 30 -20.22 -7.03 -1.24
CA ALA A 30 -20.48 -8.45 -1.25
C ALA A 30 -19.10 -9.12 -1.22
N ARG A 31 -18.85 -9.99 -0.25
CA ARG A 31 -17.71 -10.91 -0.31
C ARG A 31 -17.94 -11.79 -1.52
N LEU A 32 -17.47 -11.35 -2.69
CA LEU A 32 -17.30 -12.20 -3.83
C LEU A 32 -16.19 -13.17 -3.43
N GLY A 33 -16.59 -14.33 -2.90
CA GLY A 33 -15.71 -15.47 -2.73
C GLY A 33 -15.16 -15.80 -4.10
N ARG A 34 -14.00 -15.22 -4.43
CA ARG A 34 -13.27 -15.51 -5.65
C ARG A 34 -12.80 -16.95 -5.47
N LYS A 35 -13.53 -17.89 -6.07
CA LYS A 35 -13.06 -19.25 -6.25
C LYS A 35 -11.87 -19.14 -7.20
N LEU A 36 -10.69 -18.88 -6.65
CA LEU A 36 -9.44 -18.95 -7.38
C LEU A 36 -9.31 -20.41 -7.80
N GLN A 37 -9.62 -20.65 -9.07
CA GLN A 37 -9.40 -21.91 -9.73
C GLN A 37 -7.88 -22.01 -9.88
N LEU A 38 -7.24 -22.60 -8.87
CA LEU A 38 -5.84 -22.97 -8.85
C LEU A 38 -5.67 -24.06 -9.91
N ASP A 39 -5.33 -23.66 -11.13
CA ASP A 39 -4.78 -24.59 -12.10
C ASP A 39 -3.30 -24.74 -11.75
N GLN A 40 -2.99 -25.77 -10.97
CA GLN A 40 -1.64 -26.27 -10.83
C GLN A 40 -1.27 -26.98 -12.13
N ASP A 41 -0.64 -26.28 -13.06
CA ASP A 41 0.54 -26.81 -13.73
C ASP A 41 1.20 -25.73 -14.59
N ILE A 42 2.37 -25.28 -14.13
CA ILE A 42 3.62 -25.19 -14.88
C ILE A 42 4.60 -24.60 -13.87
N LYS A 43 5.54 -25.44 -13.43
CA LYS A 43 6.78 -25.01 -12.80
C LYS A 43 7.61 -24.28 -13.86
N SER A 44 7.20 -23.07 -14.23
CA SER A 44 8.02 -22.15 -14.99
C SER A 44 9.16 -21.75 -14.08
N SER A 45 10.38 -22.13 -14.43
CA SER A 45 11.59 -21.51 -13.93
C SER A 45 11.41 -19.99 -14.03
N SER A 46 11.13 -19.33 -12.91
CA SER A 46 10.89 -17.90 -12.86
C SER A 46 12.15 -17.22 -13.38
N ILE A 47 12.02 -16.62 -14.56
CA ILE A 47 13.03 -15.69 -15.04
C ILE A 47 12.92 -14.52 -14.06
N PRO A 48 13.96 -14.22 -13.26
CA PRO A 48 13.88 -13.15 -12.29
C PRO A 48 13.50 -11.87 -13.03
N ASN A 49 12.46 -11.20 -12.54
CA ASN A 49 12.05 -9.92 -13.11
C ASN A 49 13.21 -8.94 -12.89
N THR A 50 13.95 -8.63 -13.97
CA THR A 50 15.20 -7.85 -13.88
C THR A 50 15.00 -6.46 -13.28
N ASP A 51 13.76 -5.97 -13.30
CA ASP A 51 13.38 -4.65 -12.80
C ASP A 51 13.12 -4.62 -11.28
N VAL A 52 13.02 -5.80 -10.67
CA VAL A 52 12.84 -6.00 -9.23
C VAL A 52 14.19 -6.27 -8.58
N LYS A 53 14.49 -5.53 -7.51
CA LYS A 53 15.68 -5.75 -6.69
C LYS A 53 15.28 -6.00 -5.26
N ILE A 54 15.78 -7.11 -4.69
CA ILE A 54 15.55 -7.50 -3.31
C ILE A 54 16.66 -6.94 -2.42
N PHE A 55 16.28 -6.40 -1.28
CA PHE A 55 17.17 -5.85 -0.28
C PHE A 55 16.72 -6.24 1.12
N TYR A 56 17.59 -5.97 2.10
CA TYR A 56 17.34 -6.25 3.51
C TYR A 56 17.68 -5.04 4.38
N TYR A 57 16.74 -4.65 5.24
CA TYR A 57 16.92 -3.61 6.25
C TYR A 57 17.11 -4.23 7.63
N SER A 58 18.05 -3.71 8.42
CA SER A 58 18.22 -4.12 9.82
C SER A 58 17.19 -3.41 10.70
N GLN A 59 16.05 -4.05 10.94
CA GLN A 59 14.95 -3.50 11.71
C GLN A 59 15.06 -3.94 13.18
N THR A 60 14.76 -3.02 14.11
CA THR A 60 14.67 -3.33 15.54
C THR A 60 13.56 -4.36 15.78
N LEU A 61 13.84 -5.34 16.63
CA LEU A 61 12.91 -6.43 16.92
C LEU A 61 11.71 -5.97 17.76
N ASP A 62 11.96 -5.11 18.74
CA ASP A 62 10.97 -4.63 19.70
C ASP A 62 10.99 -3.11 19.76
N HIS A 63 9.99 -2.46 19.13
CA HIS A 63 9.84 -1.00 19.15
C HIS A 63 9.12 -0.47 20.39
N PHE A 64 8.70 -1.35 21.32
CA PHE A 64 7.90 -0.98 22.49
C PHE A 64 8.68 -1.07 23.81
N ASN A 65 9.92 -1.54 23.79
CA ASN A 65 10.80 -1.61 24.96
C ASN A 65 12.19 -1.01 24.62
N TYR A 66 12.77 -0.30 25.59
CA TYR A 66 14.04 0.43 25.44
C TYR A 66 15.19 -0.18 26.25
N GLN A 67 14.99 -1.37 26.82
CA GLN A 67 16.05 -2.13 27.47
C GLN A 67 17.11 -2.60 26.46
N PRO A 68 18.37 -2.80 26.88
CA PRO A 68 19.46 -3.22 25.99
C PRO A 68 19.13 -4.42 25.10
N GLU A 69 18.37 -5.38 25.62
CA GLU A 69 17.97 -6.62 24.93
C GLU A 69 16.97 -6.37 23.79
N SER A 70 16.20 -5.29 23.85
CA SER A 70 15.20 -4.91 22.84
C SER A 70 15.79 -4.29 21.59
N TYR A 71 17.06 -3.85 21.63
CA TYR A 71 17.77 -3.32 20.46
C TYR A 71 18.32 -4.41 19.53
N THR A 72 17.97 -5.68 19.77
CA THR A 72 18.22 -6.75 18.81
C THR A 72 17.57 -6.41 17.47
N THR A 73 18.24 -6.77 16.37
CA THR A 73 17.74 -6.47 15.01
C THR A 73 17.59 -7.74 14.20
N PHE A 74 16.67 -7.71 13.24
CA PHE A 74 16.53 -8.75 12.22
C PHE A 74 16.57 -8.14 10.82
N LYS A 75 16.76 -8.97 9.80
CA LYS A 75 16.82 -8.56 8.40
C LYS A 75 15.41 -8.57 7.79
N GLN A 76 14.78 -7.41 7.73
CA GLN A 76 13.50 -7.22 7.05
C GLN A 76 13.71 -7.16 5.54
N LYS A 77 13.13 -8.12 4.80
CA LYS A 77 13.14 -8.13 3.33
C LYS A 77 12.26 -6.99 2.81
N TYR A 78 12.76 -6.31 1.77
CA TYR A 78 11.98 -5.38 0.99
C TYR A 78 12.41 -5.45 -0.48
N MET A 79 11.51 -5.05 -1.37
CA MET A 79 11.72 -5.11 -2.82
C MET A 79 11.54 -3.72 -3.43
N ILE A 80 12.39 -3.40 -4.40
CA ILE A 80 12.31 -2.18 -5.17
C ILE A 80 12.00 -2.55 -6.61
N TYR A 81 10.91 -2.00 -7.15
CA TYR A 81 10.58 -2.06 -8.57
C TYR A 81 10.78 -0.69 -9.20
N SER A 82 11.79 -0.62 -10.07
CA SER A 82 12.31 0.66 -10.60
C SER A 82 12.00 0.91 -12.07
N LYS A 83 11.27 0.00 -12.72
CA LYS A 83 10.96 0.04 -14.16
C LYS A 83 10.46 1.39 -14.68
N HIS A 84 9.63 2.07 -13.90
CA HIS A 84 8.97 3.32 -14.29
C HIS A 84 9.47 4.55 -13.54
N TRP A 85 10.44 4.40 -12.64
CA TRP A 85 10.84 5.49 -11.77
C TRP A 85 11.52 6.62 -12.56
N GLY A 86 10.99 7.84 -12.45
CA GLY A 86 11.55 9.01 -13.11
C GLY A 86 12.79 9.59 -12.40
N GLY A 87 13.18 9.01 -11.26
CA GLY A 87 14.38 9.39 -10.52
C GLY A 87 14.17 10.56 -9.54
N ALA A 88 15.01 10.61 -8.52
CA ALA A 88 14.94 11.63 -7.47
C ALA A 88 15.08 13.08 -8.01
N LYS A 89 15.87 13.28 -9.08
CA LYS A 89 16.07 14.60 -9.71
C LYS A 89 14.77 15.20 -10.25
N ASN A 90 13.81 14.35 -10.62
CA ASN A 90 12.53 14.77 -11.17
C ASN A 90 11.43 14.85 -10.09
N ASN A 91 11.80 14.78 -8.81
CA ASN A 91 10.87 14.68 -7.68
C ASN A 91 9.81 13.58 -7.87
N SER A 92 10.21 12.49 -8.53
CA SER A 92 9.34 11.35 -8.77
C SER A 92 8.89 10.72 -7.45
N PRO A 93 7.60 10.42 -7.28
CA PRO A 93 7.07 9.91 -6.03
C PRO A 93 7.57 8.49 -5.73
N ILE A 94 7.41 8.08 -4.48
CA ILE A 94 7.62 6.71 -4.03
C ILE A 94 6.27 6.17 -3.57
N PHE A 95 5.84 5.05 -4.14
CA PHE A 95 4.71 4.30 -3.63
C PHE A 95 5.19 3.14 -2.78
N VAL A 96 4.57 2.99 -1.62
CA VAL A 96 4.93 1.96 -0.65
C VAL A 96 3.77 0.99 -0.51
N TYR A 97 4.05 -0.28 -0.78
CA TYR A 97 3.16 -1.39 -0.43
C TYR A 97 3.62 -1.97 0.90
N LEU A 98 2.68 -2.04 1.85
CA LEU A 98 2.88 -2.77 3.08
C LEU A 98 2.38 -4.20 2.83
N GLY A 99 3.30 -5.16 2.89
CA GLY A 99 3.03 -6.57 2.61
C GLY A 99 1.89 -7.13 3.46
N ASP A 100 1.21 -8.14 2.93
CA ASP A 100 0.18 -8.88 3.66
C ASP A 100 0.81 -9.98 4.54
N GLU A 101 0.00 -10.80 5.18
CA GLU A 101 0.42 -11.92 6.05
C GLU A 101 1.20 -13.03 5.32
N GLN A 102 1.22 -13.02 3.99
CA GLN A 102 1.92 -13.98 3.14
C GLN A 102 3.19 -13.38 2.55
N PRO A 103 4.27 -14.18 2.42
CA PRO A 103 5.46 -13.75 1.71
C PRO A 103 5.08 -13.45 0.26
N MET A 104 5.65 -12.37 -0.27
CA MET A 104 5.44 -11.98 -1.66
C MET A 104 6.68 -12.37 -2.47
N GLU A 105 6.44 -13.13 -3.53
CA GLU A 105 7.48 -13.45 -4.51
C GLU A 105 7.69 -12.28 -5.46
N ASP A 106 8.84 -12.22 -6.13
CA ASP A 106 9.24 -11.10 -6.97
C ASP A 106 8.44 -10.99 -8.27
N ASP A 107 7.96 -12.13 -8.78
CA ASP A 107 7.08 -12.23 -9.95
C ASP A 107 5.63 -11.80 -9.67
N GLU A 108 5.23 -11.70 -8.40
CA GLU A 108 3.88 -11.27 -8.02
C GLU A 108 3.70 -9.75 -8.09
N ILE A 109 4.77 -8.95 -8.27
CA ILE A 109 4.71 -7.48 -8.24
C ILE A 109 3.77 -6.91 -9.30
N ASP A 110 3.77 -7.50 -10.49
CA ASP A 110 2.94 -7.05 -11.61
C ASP A 110 1.43 -7.33 -11.35
N SER A 111 1.07 -8.11 -10.31
CA SER A 111 -0.32 -8.31 -9.90
C SER A 111 -0.88 -7.18 -9.02
N LEU A 112 -0.02 -6.32 -8.48
CA LEU A 112 -0.45 -5.15 -7.72
C LEU A 112 -0.94 -4.05 -8.68
N ILE A 113 -1.81 -3.17 -8.19
CA ILE A 113 -2.22 -1.98 -8.95
C ILE A 113 -1.12 -0.89 -8.99
N LEU A 114 -0.07 -1.06 -8.20
CA LEU A 114 0.98 -0.07 -7.99
C LEU A 114 1.87 0.17 -9.23
N PRO A 115 2.35 -0.86 -9.95
CA PRO A 115 3.05 -0.68 -11.22
C PRO A 115 2.29 0.16 -12.26
N ASP A 116 0.96 -0.01 -12.38
CA ASP A 116 0.14 0.75 -13.32
C ASP A 116 0.16 2.26 -13.01
N TYR A 117 -0.02 2.61 -11.73
CA TYR A 117 0.09 4.00 -11.30
C TYR A 117 1.53 4.51 -11.37
N ALA A 118 2.52 3.65 -11.12
CA ALA A 118 3.92 4.01 -11.22
C ALA A 118 4.32 4.36 -12.66
N ALA A 119 3.76 3.66 -13.66
CA ALA A 119 3.96 3.97 -15.08
C ALA A 119 3.49 5.39 -15.45
N GLN A 120 2.34 5.80 -14.88
CA GLN A 120 1.71 7.11 -15.10
C GLN A 120 2.44 8.23 -14.35
N LEU A 121 2.74 8.01 -13.07
CA LEU A 121 3.28 9.03 -12.17
C LEU A 121 4.81 9.01 -12.07
N LYS A 122 5.45 8.13 -12.85
CA LYS A 122 6.89 7.88 -12.83
C LYS A 122 7.41 7.54 -11.43
N ALA A 123 6.66 6.73 -10.70
CA ALA A 123 6.94 6.43 -9.31
C ALA A 123 7.95 5.28 -9.15
N LEU A 124 8.68 5.30 -8.03
CA LEU A 124 9.36 4.12 -7.52
C LEU A 124 8.35 3.29 -6.73
N VAL A 125 8.32 1.98 -6.92
CA VAL A 125 7.51 1.10 -6.08
C VAL A 125 8.42 0.39 -5.09
N VAL A 126 8.10 0.48 -3.81
CA VAL A 126 8.79 -0.20 -2.72
C VAL A 126 7.80 -1.11 -2.01
N ILE A 127 8.12 -2.39 -1.89
CA ILE A 127 7.33 -3.36 -1.13
C ILE A 127 8.09 -3.74 0.13
N ILE A 128 7.46 -3.58 1.28
CA ILE A 128 8.01 -3.96 2.58
C ILE A 128 7.28 -5.21 3.05
N GLU A 129 8.00 -6.32 3.24
CA GLU A 129 7.39 -7.58 3.66
C GLU A 129 7.01 -7.54 5.16
N VAL A 130 5.87 -8.14 5.49
CA VAL A 130 5.45 -8.37 6.88
C VAL A 130 6.23 -9.54 7.48
N ILE A 131 6.59 -9.39 8.74
CA ILE A 131 7.47 -10.34 9.41
C ILE A 131 6.64 -11.46 10.03
N ARG A 132 6.54 -12.58 9.33
CA ARG A 132 5.83 -13.75 9.84
C ARG A 132 6.57 -14.44 11.00
N LEU A 133 7.90 -14.53 10.93
CA LEU A 133 8.68 -15.29 11.91
C LEU A 133 8.73 -14.62 13.29
N VAL A 134 8.93 -13.30 13.36
CA VAL A 134 9.03 -12.57 14.63
C VAL A 134 7.70 -12.56 15.39
N MET A 135 6.58 -12.35 14.69
CA MET A 135 5.25 -12.35 15.34
C MET A 135 4.94 -13.70 16.00
N VAL A 136 5.28 -14.81 15.35
CA VAL A 136 5.05 -16.16 15.91
C VAL A 136 5.95 -16.43 17.10
N TYR A 137 7.26 -16.11 17.01
CA TYR A 137 8.16 -16.32 18.13
C TYR A 137 7.78 -15.49 19.36
N PHE A 138 7.39 -14.22 19.16
CA PHE A 138 7.00 -13.34 20.25
C PHE A 138 5.66 -13.74 20.90
N ALA A 139 4.74 -14.32 20.11
CA ALA A 139 3.48 -14.87 20.62
C ALA A 139 3.65 -16.17 21.41
N VAL A 140 4.72 -16.94 21.13
CA VAL A 140 5.04 -18.19 21.85
C VAL A 140 5.95 -17.95 23.07
N SER A 141 6.69 -16.85 23.11
CA SER A 141 7.66 -16.54 24.18
C SER A 141 7.12 -15.60 25.29
N ARG A 142 5.82 -15.30 25.30
CA ARG A 142 5.14 -14.59 26.39
C ARG A 142 4.03 -15.46 26.97
#